data_AF-A0A9P5QI17-F1
#
_entry.id   AF-A0A9P5QI17-F1
#
_cell.length_a   1.000
_cell.length_b   1.000
_cell.length_c   1.000
_cell.angle_alpha   90.00
_cell.angle_beta   90.00
_cell.angle_gamma   90.00
#
_symmetry.space_group_name_H-M   'P 1'
#
loop_
_entity.id
_entity.type
_entity.pdbx_description
1 polymer ?
#
loop_
_entity_poly.entity_id
_entity_poly.type
_entity_poly.pdbx_seq_one_letter_code
_entity_poly.pdbx_strand_id
1 'polypeptide(L)'
;MGKNKGMGGGGSLFSAYLAAMPEPSNAPMDEDKYLPDSMKASTLLEQIGAERSWSSRDIEKDVDVLERNRLYTIKDLRVLSPQSWKEIELLPLVKDLLRLAINPVADDLKLKQDKKKAKKEKKKRKKLEKKLKMEKLSLAAKEKKSSREGDESAQKDGGDKTAVDEDGLVTIHKSKEKKDKKDRKDIGDDESSSSSSSSSSSSSSSSDSDPEMEANTPKFSSSQLPPLKTPGNSALLPGPGRIQPMGNRIRVTAGNGTTYEVDRYCPHKHVDLATKGVVVGNTLFCNKHNWAFALDNNGYCSKHRMTINACKVDW
;
A
#
# COMPACT_ATOMS: atom_id res chain seq x y z
N MET A 1 9.74 43.46 -57.14
CA MET A 1 10.47 43.57 -55.85
C MET A 1 9.71 42.72 -54.84
N GLY A 2 10.20 41.74 -54.10
CA GLY A 2 11.51 41.12 -53.93
C GLY A 2 11.27 39.92 -53.00
N LYS A 3 11.96 38.81 -53.28
CA LYS A 3 11.90 37.50 -52.61
C LYS A 3 12.17 37.60 -51.10
N ASN A 4 11.62 36.67 -50.31
CA ASN A 4 12.45 35.77 -49.50
C ASN A 4 11.70 34.54 -48.94
N LYS A 5 12.15 33.38 -49.41
CA LYS A 5 11.94 32.05 -48.83
C LYS A 5 12.83 31.93 -47.58
N GLY A 6 12.24 31.70 -46.41
CA GLY A 6 12.96 31.27 -45.21
C GLY A 6 12.92 29.76 -45.06
N MET A 7 13.83 29.07 -45.76
CA MET A 7 14.28 27.72 -45.42
C MET A 7 15.18 27.82 -44.18
N GLY A 8 15.08 26.88 -43.23
CA GLY A 8 16.12 26.72 -42.20
C GLY A 8 15.65 26.30 -40.81
N GLY A 9 14.65 25.42 -40.69
CA GLY A 9 14.39 24.74 -39.43
C GLY A 9 15.30 23.52 -39.33
N GLY A 10 16.47 23.68 -38.71
CA GLY A 10 17.42 22.60 -38.44
C GLY A 10 16.77 21.52 -37.56
N GLY A 11 16.21 20.49 -38.19
CA GLY A 11 15.81 19.27 -37.52
C GLY A 11 17.05 18.63 -36.92
N SER A 12 17.15 18.69 -35.60
CA SER A 12 18.20 18.02 -34.83
C SER A 12 18.33 16.57 -35.33
N LEU A 13 19.56 16.14 -35.62
CA LEU A 13 19.90 14.75 -35.97
C LEU A 13 19.30 13.74 -34.97
N PHE A 14 19.11 14.17 -33.72
CA PHE A 14 18.45 13.41 -32.67
C PHE A 14 16.95 13.19 -32.92
N SER A 15 16.27 14.15 -33.54
CA SER A 15 14.86 14.05 -33.93
C SER A 15 14.65 13.10 -35.10
N ALA A 16 15.60 13.07 -36.05
CA ALA A 16 15.61 12.09 -37.13
C ALA A 16 15.89 10.68 -36.60
N TYR A 17 16.79 10.54 -35.61
CA TYR A 17 17.07 9.26 -34.94
C TYR A 17 15.87 8.73 -34.14
N LEU A 18 15.16 9.60 -33.40
CA LEU A 18 13.93 9.21 -32.70
C LEU A 18 12.78 8.84 -33.66
N ALA A 19 12.68 9.49 -34.82
CA ALA A 19 11.68 9.18 -35.83
C ALA A 19 12.03 7.93 -36.68
N ALA A 20 13.31 7.56 -36.76
CA ALA A 20 13.79 6.38 -37.49
C ALA A 20 13.86 5.11 -36.61
N MET A 21 13.63 5.24 -35.30
CA MET A 21 13.35 4.08 -34.46
C MET A 21 12.05 3.46 -34.99
N PRO A 22 12.03 2.16 -35.31
CA PRO A 22 10.80 1.50 -35.73
C PRO A 22 9.77 1.78 -34.64
N GLU A 23 8.70 2.50 -35.00
CA GLU A 23 7.57 2.67 -34.10
C GLU A 23 7.22 1.27 -33.64
N PRO A 24 7.21 1.00 -32.31
CA PRO A 24 6.75 -0.29 -31.83
C PRO A 24 5.39 -0.43 -32.47
N SER A 25 5.27 -1.41 -33.37
CA SER A 25 4.01 -1.68 -34.02
C SER A 25 2.99 -1.66 -32.89
N ASN A 26 1.93 -0.89 -33.06
CA ASN A 26 0.70 -1.10 -32.33
C ASN A 26 0.16 -2.48 -32.76
N ALA A 27 0.95 -3.54 -32.58
CA ALA A 27 0.44 -4.84 -32.23
C ALA A 27 -0.55 -4.55 -31.10
N PRO A 28 -1.80 -5.06 -31.17
CA PRO A 28 -2.75 -4.93 -30.10
C PRO A 28 -2.11 -5.49 -28.82
N MET A 29 -1.48 -4.59 -28.07
CA MET A 29 -0.86 -4.88 -26.80
C MET A 29 -2.00 -5.35 -25.90
N ASP A 30 -1.76 -6.46 -25.23
CA ASP A 30 -2.50 -6.94 -24.06
C ASP A 30 -3.71 -7.87 -24.29
N GLU A 31 -3.83 -8.63 -25.38
CA GLU A 31 -4.71 -9.83 -25.33
C GLU A 31 -4.05 -11.01 -24.58
N ASP A 32 -2.73 -11.18 -24.70
CA ASP A 32 -2.02 -12.34 -24.14
C ASP A 32 -1.87 -12.33 -22.60
N LYS A 33 -2.32 -11.26 -21.93
CA LYS A 33 -2.22 -11.15 -20.46
C LYS A 33 -3.46 -11.66 -19.73
N TYR A 34 -4.55 -11.88 -20.45
CA TYR A 34 -5.80 -12.33 -19.88
C TYR A 34 -5.88 -13.85 -19.95
N LEU A 35 -6.38 -14.45 -18.87
CA LEU A 35 -6.74 -15.86 -18.88
C LEU A 35 -7.76 -16.10 -20.01
N PRO A 36 -7.64 -17.20 -20.77
CA PRO A 36 -8.54 -17.47 -21.88
C PRO A 36 -9.96 -17.72 -21.38
N ASP A 37 -10.94 -17.17 -22.10
CA ASP A 37 -12.37 -17.26 -21.75
C ASP A 37 -12.89 -18.71 -21.67
N SER A 38 -12.26 -19.63 -22.40
CA SER A 38 -12.59 -21.05 -22.42
C SER A 38 -12.08 -21.84 -21.20
N MET A 39 -11.22 -21.24 -20.36
CA MET A 39 -10.72 -21.91 -19.17
C MET A 39 -11.86 -22.12 -18.16
N LYS A 40 -11.89 -23.31 -17.53
CA LYS A 40 -12.88 -23.66 -16.52
C LYS A 40 -12.68 -22.85 -15.24
N ALA A 41 -13.77 -22.42 -14.64
CA ALA A 41 -13.77 -21.71 -13.37
C ALA A 41 -13.24 -22.58 -12.21
N SER A 42 -13.51 -23.88 -12.23
CA SER A 42 -13.00 -24.85 -11.24
C SER A 42 -11.48 -24.95 -11.28
N THR A 43 -10.88 -25.05 -12.47
CA THR A 43 -9.41 -25.11 -12.64
C THR A 43 -8.73 -23.84 -12.12
N LEU A 44 -9.34 -22.67 -12.36
CA LEU A 44 -8.83 -21.41 -11.80
C LEU A 44 -8.88 -21.42 -10.27
N LEU A 45 -9.98 -21.89 -9.69
CA LEU A 45 -10.18 -21.93 -8.25
C LEU A 45 -9.24 -22.92 -7.56
N GLU A 46 -9.02 -24.09 -8.15
CA GLU A 46 -8.03 -25.08 -7.72
C GLU A 46 -6.62 -24.49 -7.70
N GLN A 47 -6.23 -23.75 -8.74
CA GLN A 47 -4.92 -23.09 -8.81
C GLN A 47 -4.76 -22.05 -7.69
N ILE A 48 -5.76 -21.19 -7.49
CA ILE A 48 -5.75 -20.20 -6.40
C ILE A 48 -5.68 -20.89 -5.03
N GLY A 49 -6.45 -21.97 -4.86
CA GLY A 49 -6.47 -22.76 -3.63
C GLY A 49 -5.11 -23.40 -3.34
N ALA A 50 -4.45 -23.97 -4.35
CA ALA A 50 -3.12 -24.54 -4.23
C ALA A 50 -2.07 -23.49 -3.82
N GLU A 51 -2.09 -22.31 -4.45
CA GLU A 51 -1.17 -21.19 -4.12
C GLU A 51 -1.37 -20.67 -2.69
N ARG A 52 -2.60 -20.74 -2.17
CA ARG A 52 -2.99 -20.23 -0.84
C ARG A 52 -3.07 -21.32 0.22
N SER A 53 -2.72 -22.57 -0.11
CA SER A 53 -2.80 -23.74 0.78
C SER A 53 -4.20 -23.99 1.35
N TRP A 54 -5.24 -23.85 0.52
CA TRP A 54 -6.61 -24.22 0.89
C TRP A 54 -6.78 -25.74 0.96
N SER A 55 -7.67 -26.20 1.82
CA SER A 55 -7.97 -27.64 1.89
C SER A 55 -8.79 -28.05 0.66
N SER A 56 -8.57 -29.27 0.15
CA SER A 56 -9.33 -29.80 -0.99
C SER A 56 -10.84 -29.76 -0.74
N ARG A 57 -11.27 -29.98 0.51
CA ARG A 57 -12.69 -29.91 0.90
C ARG A 57 -13.29 -28.51 0.75
N ASP A 58 -12.50 -27.47 0.99
CA ASP A 58 -12.98 -26.08 0.84
C ASP A 58 -13.06 -25.70 -0.63
N ILE A 59 -12.08 -26.14 -1.43
CA ILE A 59 -12.09 -25.95 -2.88
C ILE A 59 -13.31 -26.65 -3.49
N GLU A 60 -13.56 -27.92 -3.14
CA GLU A 60 -14.73 -28.68 -3.61
C GLU A 60 -16.06 -27.99 -3.27
N LYS A 61 -16.23 -27.51 -2.03
CA LYS A 61 -17.43 -26.76 -1.63
C LYS A 61 -17.62 -25.50 -2.47
N ASP A 62 -16.55 -24.74 -2.71
CA ASP A 62 -16.62 -23.52 -3.51
C ASP A 62 -16.87 -23.84 -5.00
N VAL A 63 -16.32 -24.94 -5.53
CA VAL A 63 -16.64 -25.46 -6.87
C VAL A 63 -18.12 -25.83 -6.97
N ASP A 64 -18.69 -26.52 -5.98
CA ASP A 64 -20.12 -26.85 -5.95
C ASP A 64 -21.01 -25.60 -5.97
N VAL A 65 -20.58 -24.52 -5.31
CA VAL A 65 -21.29 -23.22 -5.35
C VAL A 65 -21.25 -22.64 -6.77
N LEU A 66 -20.11 -22.70 -7.46
CA LEU A 66 -19.98 -22.23 -8.85
C LEU A 66 -20.86 -23.06 -9.79
N GLU A 67 -20.88 -24.38 -9.64
CA GLU A 67 -21.71 -25.28 -10.45
C GLU A 67 -23.20 -25.07 -10.24
N ARG A 68 -23.65 -24.88 -8.98
CA ARG A 68 -25.04 -24.54 -8.65
C ARG A 68 -25.50 -23.24 -9.31
N ASN A 69 -24.60 -22.28 -9.47
CA ASN A 69 -24.86 -21.00 -10.14
C ASN A 69 -24.59 -21.02 -11.65
N ARG A 70 -24.28 -22.20 -12.24
CA ARG A 70 -23.97 -22.40 -13.67
C ARG A 70 -22.78 -21.55 -14.16
N LEU A 71 -21.77 -21.35 -13.32
CA LEU A 71 -20.56 -20.58 -13.62
C LEU A 71 -19.43 -21.54 -13.98
N TYR A 72 -19.43 -22.03 -15.22
CA TYR A 72 -18.50 -23.08 -15.65
C TYR A 72 -17.18 -22.53 -16.18
N THR A 73 -17.20 -21.34 -16.79
CA THR A 73 -16.06 -20.76 -17.50
C THR A 73 -15.66 -19.39 -16.97
N ILE A 74 -14.44 -18.95 -17.27
CA ILE A 74 -13.98 -17.59 -16.94
C ILE A 74 -14.84 -16.52 -17.62
N LYS A 75 -15.33 -16.80 -18.82
CA LYS A 75 -16.26 -15.90 -19.51
C LYS A 75 -17.51 -15.61 -18.68
N ASP A 76 -18.09 -16.64 -18.07
CA ASP A 76 -19.29 -16.48 -17.23
C ASP A 76 -18.99 -15.56 -16.04
N LEU A 77 -17.84 -15.75 -15.40
CA LEU A 77 -17.40 -14.91 -14.27
C LEU A 77 -17.10 -13.46 -14.68
N ARG A 78 -16.63 -13.22 -15.91
CA ARG A 78 -16.39 -11.86 -16.46
C ARG A 78 -17.70 -11.09 -16.68
N VAL A 79 -18.74 -11.79 -17.10
CA VAL A 79 -20.04 -11.18 -17.44
C VAL A 79 -20.87 -10.87 -16.19
N LEU A 80 -20.53 -11.45 -15.04
CA LEU A 80 -21.25 -11.24 -13.79
C LEU A 80 -21.30 -9.77 -13.36
N SER A 81 -22.52 -9.30 -13.08
CA SER A 81 -22.74 -7.98 -12.51
C SER A 81 -22.23 -7.90 -11.06
N PRO A 82 -21.89 -6.71 -10.56
CA PRO A 82 -21.50 -6.53 -9.15
C PRO A 82 -22.57 -6.98 -8.14
N GLN A 83 -23.84 -7.01 -8.55
CA GLN A 83 -24.95 -7.49 -7.72
C GLN A 83 -24.98 -9.02 -7.69
N SER A 84 -24.82 -9.68 -8.85
CA SER A 84 -24.75 -11.15 -8.95
C SER A 84 -23.58 -11.71 -8.13
N TRP A 85 -22.44 -11.03 -8.12
CA TRP A 85 -21.33 -11.40 -7.24
C TRP A 85 -21.65 -11.35 -5.73
N LYS A 86 -22.63 -10.53 -5.31
CA LYS A 86 -23.04 -10.49 -3.90
C LYS A 86 -23.94 -11.67 -3.55
N GLU A 87 -24.79 -12.07 -4.49
CA GLU A 87 -25.79 -13.14 -4.34
C GLU A 87 -25.17 -14.53 -4.28
N ILE A 88 -24.10 -14.79 -5.03
CA ILE A 88 -23.39 -16.09 -4.99
C ILE A 88 -22.84 -16.33 -3.57
N GLU A 89 -23.12 -17.50 -2.98
CA GLU A 89 -22.75 -17.86 -1.60
C GLU A 89 -21.27 -18.23 -1.39
N LEU A 90 -20.36 -17.62 -2.16
CA LEU A 90 -18.92 -17.78 -1.96
C LEU A 90 -18.41 -16.92 -0.79
N LEU A 91 -17.35 -17.37 -0.14
CA LEU A 91 -16.66 -16.56 0.87
C LEU A 91 -16.16 -15.23 0.24
N PRO A 92 -16.26 -14.08 0.94
CA PRO A 92 -15.84 -12.79 0.40
C PRO A 92 -14.40 -12.77 -0.12
N LEU A 93 -13.49 -13.46 0.58
CA LEU A 93 -12.08 -13.58 0.17
C LEU A 93 -11.93 -14.30 -1.19
N VAL A 94 -12.70 -15.37 -1.42
CA VAL A 94 -12.68 -16.15 -2.66
C VAL A 94 -13.19 -15.29 -3.82
N LYS A 95 -14.27 -14.53 -3.60
CA LYS A 95 -14.82 -13.59 -4.59
C LYS A 95 -13.79 -12.55 -5.03
N ASP A 96 -13.05 -11.99 -4.09
CA ASP A 96 -12.04 -10.97 -4.38
C ASP A 96 -10.84 -11.58 -5.13
N LEU A 97 -10.40 -12.79 -4.77
CA LEU A 97 -9.32 -13.49 -5.47
C LEU A 97 -9.71 -13.86 -6.91
N LEU A 98 -10.93 -14.36 -7.12
CA LEU A 98 -11.44 -14.64 -8.46
C LEU A 98 -11.50 -13.38 -9.32
N ARG A 99 -11.99 -12.26 -8.77
CA ARG A 99 -12.00 -10.97 -9.50
C ARG A 99 -10.60 -10.51 -9.90
N LEU A 100 -9.65 -10.60 -8.97
CA LEU A 100 -8.25 -10.23 -9.22
C LEU A 100 -7.62 -11.10 -10.31
N ALA A 101 -7.91 -12.39 -10.33
CA ALA A 101 -7.39 -13.32 -11.34
C ALA A 101 -7.99 -13.05 -12.73
N ILE A 102 -9.28 -12.70 -12.79
CA ILE A 102 -10.01 -12.55 -14.05
C ILE A 102 -9.77 -11.18 -14.70
N ASN A 103 -9.70 -10.11 -13.90
CA ASN A 103 -9.63 -8.72 -14.36
C ASN A 103 -8.59 -7.91 -13.58
N PRO A 104 -7.28 -8.21 -13.72
CA PRO A 104 -6.23 -7.52 -12.97
C PRO A 104 -6.17 -6.01 -13.27
N VAL A 105 -6.60 -5.58 -14.46
CA VAL A 105 -6.48 -4.18 -14.91
C VAL A 105 -7.69 -3.32 -14.52
N ALA A 106 -8.90 -3.88 -14.56
CA ALA A 106 -10.12 -3.13 -14.29
C ALA A 106 -10.19 -2.63 -12.84
N ASP A 107 -9.78 -3.48 -11.89
CA ASP A 107 -9.77 -3.12 -10.47
C ASP A 107 -8.71 -2.06 -10.17
N ASP A 108 -7.57 -2.11 -10.86
CA ASP A 108 -6.47 -1.18 -10.66
C ASP A 108 -6.83 0.23 -11.17
N LEU A 109 -7.53 0.31 -12.30
CA LEU A 109 -8.08 1.57 -12.83
C LEU A 109 -9.19 2.11 -11.94
N LYS A 110 -10.11 1.26 -11.48
CA LYS A 110 -11.20 1.66 -10.58
C LYS A 110 -10.65 2.16 -9.25
N LEU A 111 -9.66 1.48 -8.66
CA LEU A 111 -8.98 1.90 -7.44
C LEU A 111 -8.28 3.25 -7.63
N LYS A 112 -7.62 3.49 -8.78
CA LYS A 112 -7.04 4.79 -9.12
C LYS A 112 -8.10 5.88 -9.24
N GLN A 113 -9.25 5.59 -9.85
CA GLN A 113 -10.37 6.52 -9.95
C GLN A 113 -10.98 6.85 -8.59
N ASP A 114 -11.20 5.86 -7.73
CA ASP A 114 -11.78 6.05 -6.41
C ASP A 114 -10.82 6.81 -5.49
N LYS A 115 -9.51 6.52 -5.54
CA LYS A 115 -8.48 7.35 -4.87
C LYS A 115 -8.52 8.81 -5.35
N LYS A 116 -8.71 9.05 -6.66
CA LYS A 116 -8.82 10.41 -7.23
C LYS A 116 -10.10 11.11 -6.78
N LYS A 117 -11.24 10.41 -6.73
CA LYS A 117 -12.52 10.92 -6.22
C LYS A 117 -12.44 11.25 -4.73
N ALA A 118 -11.93 10.34 -3.90
CA ALA A 118 -11.72 10.56 -2.46
C ALA A 118 -10.78 11.75 -2.18
N LYS A 119 -9.69 11.88 -2.96
CA LYS A 119 -8.79 13.05 -2.86
C LYS A 119 -9.48 14.36 -3.23
N LYS A 120 -10.33 14.36 -4.27
CA LYS A 120 -11.14 15.52 -4.69
C LYS A 120 -12.17 15.90 -3.63
N GLU A 121 -12.84 14.91 -3.04
CA GLU A 121 -13.82 15.10 -1.97
C GLU A 121 -13.17 15.65 -0.68
N LYS A 122 -12.04 15.05 -0.25
CA LYS A 122 -11.25 15.56 0.88
C LYS A 122 -10.81 17.01 0.67
N LYS A 123 -10.43 17.40 -0.55
CA LYS A 123 -10.09 18.79 -0.90
C LYS A 123 -11.32 19.72 -0.84
N LYS A 124 -12.48 19.28 -1.31
CA LYS A 124 -13.75 20.03 -1.23
C LYS A 124 -14.17 20.24 0.24
N ARG A 125 -14.12 19.19 1.07
CA ARG A 125 -14.45 19.26 2.50
C ARG A 125 -13.55 20.24 3.24
N LYS A 126 -12.22 20.18 3.02
CA LYS A 126 -11.28 21.16 3.59
C LYS A 126 -11.55 22.60 3.14
N LYS A 127 -12.01 22.81 1.89
CA LYS A 127 -12.35 24.15 1.39
C LYS A 127 -13.64 24.68 2.03
N LEU A 128 -14.66 23.82 2.20
CA LEU A 128 -15.91 24.16 2.85
C LEU A 128 -15.69 24.52 4.33
N GLU A 129 -14.91 23.71 5.04
CA GLU A 129 -14.55 23.94 6.44
C GLU A 129 -13.80 25.27 6.64
N LYS A 130 -12.85 25.60 5.76
CA LYS A 130 -12.17 26.90 5.76
C LYS A 130 -13.13 28.06 5.52
N LYS A 131 -14.11 27.91 4.61
CA LYS A 131 -15.12 28.93 4.34
C LYS A 131 -16.00 29.19 5.55
N LEU A 132 -16.50 28.13 6.19
CA LEU A 132 -17.30 28.22 7.42
C LEU A 132 -16.50 28.87 8.57
N LYS A 133 -15.21 28.55 8.71
CA LYS A 133 -14.36 29.17 9.73
C LYS A 133 -14.19 30.68 9.50
N MET A 134 -13.99 31.11 8.25
CA MET A 134 -13.89 32.53 7.89
C MET A 134 -15.20 33.28 8.13
N GLU A 135 -16.34 32.68 7.78
CA GLU A 135 -17.66 33.25 8.01
C GLU A 135 -17.94 33.44 9.51
N LYS A 136 -17.65 32.42 10.32
CA LYS A 136 -17.76 32.50 11.78
C LYS A 136 -16.88 33.60 12.39
N LEU A 137 -15.64 33.76 11.91
CA LEU A 137 -14.76 34.84 12.34
C LEU A 137 -15.29 36.22 11.92
N SER A 138 -15.89 36.33 10.74
CA SER A 138 -16.48 37.59 10.27
C SER A 138 -17.71 38.01 11.08
N LEU A 139 -18.53 37.06 11.52
CA LEU A 139 -19.68 37.33 12.39
C LEU A 139 -19.23 37.75 13.79
N ALA A 140 -18.27 37.03 14.38
CA ALA A 140 -17.69 37.38 15.68
C ALA A 140 -17.00 38.77 15.67
N ALA A 141 -16.41 39.18 14.54
CA ALA A 141 -15.83 40.51 14.39
C ALA A 141 -16.89 41.62 14.31
N LYS A 142 -18.05 41.36 13.70
CA LYS A 142 -19.18 42.31 13.66
C LYS A 142 -19.79 42.50 15.05
N GLU A 143 -19.98 41.41 15.79
CA GLU A 143 -20.55 41.44 17.15
C GLU A 143 -19.67 42.23 18.15
N LYS A 144 -18.34 42.12 18.02
CA LYS A 144 -17.39 42.93 18.82
C LYS A 144 -17.37 44.41 18.47
N LYS A 145 -17.83 44.80 17.27
CA LYS A 145 -17.86 46.21 16.86
C LYS A 145 -19.11 46.92 17.37
N SER A 146 -20.26 46.24 17.39
CA SER A 146 -21.50 46.81 17.94
C SER A 146 -21.47 47.04 19.45
N SER A 147 -20.66 46.27 20.20
CA SER A 147 -20.53 46.44 21.65
C SER A 147 -19.64 47.60 22.09
N ARG A 148 -19.06 48.39 21.16
CA ARG A 148 -18.13 49.49 21.49
C ARG A 148 -18.68 50.90 21.19
N GLU A 149 -19.85 51.01 20.55
CA GLU A 149 -20.49 52.30 20.23
C GLU A 149 -21.56 52.73 21.26
N GLY A 150 -21.63 52.06 22.43
CA GLY A 150 -22.66 52.29 23.45
C GLY A 150 -22.22 53.04 24.71
N ASP A 151 -20.99 53.54 24.81
CA ASP A 151 -20.46 54.15 26.04
C ASP A 151 -19.61 55.40 25.78
N GLU A 152 -20.08 56.27 24.88
CA GLU A 152 -19.46 57.58 24.62
C GLU A 152 -20.55 58.66 24.50
N SER A 153 -21.34 58.82 25.56
CA SER A 153 -22.29 59.94 25.69
C SER A 153 -22.40 60.45 27.14
N ALA A 154 -21.31 60.98 27.71
CA ALA A 154 -21.36 62.01 28.76
C ALA A 154 -19.95 62.50 29.11
N GLN A 155 -19.52 63.61 28.51
CA GLN A 155 -18.92 64.75 29.21
C GLN A 155 -18.49 65.83 28.19
N LYS A 156 -19.36 66.83 28.03
CA LYS A 156 -18.94 68.20 27.69
C LYS A 156 -18.55 68.87 29.00
N ASP A 157 -17.34 69.40 29.11
CA ASP A 157 -17.15 70.76 29.60
C ASP A 157 -15.79 71.32 29.16
N GLY A 158 -15.75 72.64 28.97
CA GLY A 158 -14.79 73.36 28.13
C GLY A 158 -13.40 73.64 28.71
N GLY A 159 -12.53 74.16 27.84
CA GLY A 159 -11.20 74.64 28.20
C GLY A 159 -10.47 75.29 27.02
N ASP A 160 -10.28 76.60 27.15
CA ASP A 160 -9.65 77.60 26.27
C ASP A 160 -8.11 77.52 26.21
N LYS A 161 -7.51 78.10 25.14
CA LYS A 161 -6.06 78.45 24.93
C LYS A 161 -5.06 77.27 24.82
N THR A 162 -3.97 77.28 24.03
CA THR A 162 -3.14 78.34 23.41
C THR A 162 -2.24 77.70 22.33
N ALA A 163 -1.66 78.56 21.49
CA ALA A 163 -0.73 78.31 20.38
C ALA A 163 0.66 77.74 20.78
N VAL A 164 1.56 77.69 19.77
CA VAL A 164 2.97 77.26 19.67
C VAL A 164 3.19 75.75 19.51
N ASP A 165 4.11 75.21 18.71
CA ASP A 165 4.89 75.60 17.53
C ASP A 165 5.64 74.32 17.09
N GLU A 166 6.10 74.32 15.84
CA GLU A 166 7.28 73.61 15.29
C GLU A 166 7.29 72.07 15.08
N ASP A 167 7.78 71.76 13.87
CA ASP A 167 8.61 70.62 13.47
C ASP A 167 7.99 69.22 13.30
N GLY A 168 7.62 68.97 12.05
CA GLY A 168 8.41 68.07 11.20
C GLY A 168 8.40 66.59 11.56
N LEU A 169 7.61 65.79 10.84
CA LEU A 169 8.04 64.43 10.51
C LEU A 169 7.30 63.83 9.30
N VAL A 170 8.03 63.79 8.20
CA VAL A 170 8.06 62.82 7.09
C VAL A 170 6.88 61.81 7.01
N THR A 171 6.10 61.97 5.95
CA THR A 171 5.23 60.96 5.34
C THR A 171 6.03 59.72 4.92
N ILE A 172 6.12 58.70 5.79
CA ILE A 172 6.57 57.37 5.38
C ILE A 172 5.38 56.63 4.76
N HIS A 173 5.35 56.62 3.43
CA HIS A 173 4.59 55.66 2.63
C HIS A 173 4.90 54.24 3.14
N LYS A 174 3.93 53.64 3.83
CA LYS A 174 4.00 52.23 4.23
C LYS A 174 3.69 51.37 3.01
N SER A 175 4.72 51.18 2.19
CA SER A 175 4.79 50.19 1.13
C SER A 175 4.36 48.85 1.69
N LYS A 176 3.21 48.37 1.19
CA LYS A 176 2.66 47.06 1.50
C LYS A 176 3.54 46.01 0.82
N GLU A 177 4.66 45.71 1.44
CA GLU A 177 5.59 44.66 1.04
C GLU A 177 4.84 43.33 1.11
N LYS A 178 4.50 42.79 -0.07
CA LYS A 178 4.07 41.40 -0.23
C LYS A 178 5.26 40.51 0.12
N LYS A 179 5.40 40.20 1.41
CA LYS A 179 6.27 39.13 1.88
C LYS A 179 5.64 37.81 1.44
N ASP A 180 6.07 37.32 0.29
CA ASP A 180 5.87 35.94 -0.15
C ASP A 180 6.51 35.02 0.90
N LYS A 181 5.71 34.63 1.89
CA LYS A 181 6.04 33.59 2.85
C LYS A 181 5.96 32.26 2.10
N LYS A 182 7.09 31.89 1.49
CA LYS A 182 7.39 30.54 1.01
C LYS A 182 7.34 29.60 2.21
N ASP A 183 6.14 29.08 2.49
CA ASP A 183 5.93 27.99 3.44
C ASP A 183 6.67 26.74 2.92
N ARG A 184 7.94 26.59 3.32
CA ARG A 184 8.55 25.28 3.49
C ARG A 184 7.79 24.60 4.62
N LYS A 185 6.86 23.73 4.27
CA LYS A 185 6.26 22.79 5.21
C LYS A 185 7.00 21.46 5.10
N ASP A 186 8.17 21.44 5.73
CA ASP A 186 8.73 20.24 6.35
C ASP A 186 7.86 19.88 7.55
N ILE A 187 7.17 18.74 7.46
CA ILE A 187 6.62 17.96 8.58
C ILE A 187 6.65 16.52 8.02
N GLY A 188 7.55 15.64 8.45
CA GLY A 188 7.82 15.33 9.84
C GLY A 188 6.98 14.10 10.16
N ASP A 189 7.56 12.93 9.89
CA ASP A 189 7.01 11.63 10.21
C ASP A 189 6.88 11.49 11.73
N ASP A 190 5.65 11.38 12.23
CA ASP A 190 5.40 11.06 13.63
C ASP A 190 4.87 9.62 13.72
N GLU A 191 5.71 8.79 14.33
CA GLU A 191 5.51 7.38 14.59
C GLU A 191 4.77 7.28 15.93
N SER A 192 3.45 7.18 15.93
CA SER A 192 2.71 6.85 17.14
C SER A 192 2.47 5.34 17.22
N SER A 193 3.39 4.69 17.93
CA SER A 193 3.22 3.40 18.57
C SER A 193 2.18 3.47 19.69
N SER A 194 1.28 2.49 19.74
CA SER A 194 0.61 2.10 20.98
C SER A 194 0.42 0.59 21.00
N SER A 195 1.09 -0.03 21.96
CA SER A 195 1.11 -1.43 22.30
C SER A 195 -0.01 -1.81 23.28
N SER A 196 -0.45 -3.07 23.14
CA SER A 196 -0.83 -4.03 24.19
C SER A 196 -2.00 -3.74 25.14
N SER A 197 -2.97 -4.66 25.12
CA SER A 197 -3.31 -5.43 26.32
C SER A 197 -3.98 -6.76 25.98
N SER A 198 -3.56 -7.76 26.75
CA SER A 198 -3.92 -9.17 26.77
C SER A 198 -4.96 -9.45 27.85
N SER A 199 -5.85 -10.43 27.65
CA SER A 199 -6.32 -11.32 28.73
C SER A 199 -7.15 -12.49 28.21
N SER A 200 -6.81 -13.65 28.76
CA SER A 200 -7.37 -15.00 28.72
C SER A 200 -8.72 -15.16 29.42
N SER A 201 -9.51 -16.16 29.00
CA SER A 201 -10.23 -17.06 29.91
C SER A 201 -10.93 -18.23 29.19
N SER A 202 -10.72 -19.41 29.73
CA SER A 202 -11.38 -20.70 29.52
C SER A 202 -12.72 -20.81 30.25
N SER A 203 -13.70 -21.55 29.70
CA SER A 203 -14.61 -22.42 30.48
C SER A 203 -15.56 -23.24 29.60
N SER A 204 -15.71 -24.49 30.02
CA SER A 204 -16.58 -25.59 29.65
C SER A 204 -18.08 -25.36 29.87
N SER A 205 -18.94 -25.97 29.04
CA SER A 205 -20.24 -26.51 29.47
C SER A 205 -20.88 -27.44 28.43
N SER A 206 -21.35 -28.55 28.96
CA SER A 206 -22.00 -29.73 28.39
C SER A 206 -23.47 -29.51 28.01
N SER A 207 -23.96 -30.25 27.02
CA SER A 207 -25.37 -30.69 26.96
C SER A 207 -25.57 -31.84 25.97
N ASP A 208 -25.90 -33.01 26.53
CA ASP A 208 -26.48 -34.20 25.92
C ASP A 208 -27.65 -33.94 24.97
N SER A 209 -27.71 -34.68 23.86
CA SER A 209 -28.89 -35.47 23.44
C SER A 209 -28.55 -36.36 22.23
N ASP A 210 -28.55 -37.67 22.48
CA ASP A 210 -28.75 -38.80 21.56
C ASP A 210 -30.10 -38.66 20.79
N PRO A 211 -30.27 -39.21 19.58
CA PRO A 211 -30.32 -40.68 19.42
C PRO A 211 -29.66 -41.29 18.17
N GLU A 212 -28.98 -42.40 18.44
CA GLU A 212 -28.87 -43.64 17.66
C GLU A 212 -29.52 -43.68 16.25
N MET A 213 -28.65 -43.82 15.24
CA MET A 213 -28.96 -44.61 14.04
C MET A 213 -27.73 -45.42 13.65
N GLU A 214 -27.80 -46.72 13.93
CA GLU A 214 -26.83 -47.72 13.51
C GLU A 214 -26.65 -47.70 11.98
N ALA A 215 -25.42 -47.49 11.53
CA ALA A 215 -24.99 -47.92 10.20
C ALA A 215 -23.53 -48.38 10.26
N ASN A 216 -23.38 -49.69 10.14
CA ASN A 216 -22.14 -50.45 9.99
C ASN A 216 -21.11 -49.74 9.10
N THR A 217 -19.94 -49.40 9.67
CA THR A 217 -18.73 -49.15 8.88
C THR A 217 -17.52 -49.91 9.47
N PRO A 218 -16.65 -50.47 8.61
CA PRO A 218 -15.60 -51.39 9.03
C PRO A 218 -14.45 -50.68 9.76
N LYS A 219 -14.05 -51.27 10.88
CA LYS A 219 -12.95 -50.85 11.76
C LYS A 219 -11.60 -51.02 11.05
N PHE A 220 -10.94 -49.92 10.70
CA PHE A 220 -9.49 -49.90 10.51
C PHE A 220 -8.82 -49.52 11.83
N SER A 221 -8.02 -50.45 12.36
CA SER A 221 -7.26 -50.32 13.60
C SER A 221 -6.16 -49.27 13.44
N SER A 222 -6.35 -48.11 14.06
CA SER A 222 -5.31 -47.09 14.26
C SER A 222 -4.47 -47.47 15.48
N SER A 223 -3.42 -48.25 15.23
CA SER A 223 -2.40 -48.57 16.23
C SER A 223 -1.22 -47.62 16.04
N GLN A 224 -1.01 -46.77 17.05
CA GLN A 224 0.27 -46.26 17.53
C GLN A 224 1.16 -45.53 16.50
N LEU A 225 1.03 -44.20 16.44
CA LEU A 225 2.15 -43.34 16.11
C LEU A 225 2.60 -42.58 17.38
N PRO A 226 3.90 -42.61 17.72
CA PRO A 226 4.41 -41.98 18.93
C PRO A 226 4.37 -40.45 18.81
N PRO A 227 4.24 -39.72 19.93
CA PRO A 227 4.27 -38.27 19.93
C PRO A 227 5.69 -37.78 19.58
N LEU A 228 5.86 -37.18 18.41
CA LEU A 228 7.07 -36.44 18.06
C LEU A 228 7.19 -35.22 18.97
N LYS A 229 7.86 -35.42 20.11
CA LYS A 229 8.60 -34.35 20.78
C LYS A 229 9.64 -33.85 19.77
N THR A 230 9.59 -32.57 19.43
CA THR A 230 10.65 -31.85 18.70
C THR A 230 11.58 -31.16 19.70
N PRO A 231 12.64 -31.80 20.20
CA PRO A 231 13.79 -31.09 20.70
C PRO A 231 14.79 -30.87 19.55
N GLY A 232 15.22 -29.62 19.41
CA GLY A 232 16.62 -29.25 19.19
C GLY A 232 17.40 -29.88 18.03
N ASN A 233 17.91 -28.99 17.16
CA ASN A 233 19.13 -29.18 16.38
C ASN A 233 19.07 -30.23 15.26
N SER A 234 18.28 -29.96 14.21
CA SER A 234 18.52 -30.56 12.90
C SER A 234 19.80 -29.96 12.28
N ALA A 235 20.93 -30.62 12.56
CA ALA A 235 22.21 -30.47 11.88
C ALA A 235 22.23 -31.21 10.52
N LEU A 236 21.13 -31.17 9.77
CA LEU A 236 20.96 -31.95 8.55
C LEU A 236 20.73 -31.01 7.36
N LEU A 237 21.85 -30.76 6.68
CA LEU A 237 22.03 -30.18 5.35
C LEU A 237 21.57 -28.71 5.15
N PRO A 238 22.39 -27.87 4.51
CA PRO A 238 22.04 -26.48 4.21
C PRO A 238 20.98 -26.45 3.10
N GLY A 239 19.70 -26.52 3.49
CA GLY A 239 18.60 -26.22 2.58
C GLY A 239 18.69 -24.78 2.07
N PRO A 240 18.31 -24.51 0.81
CA PRO A 240 18.32 -23.16 0.24
C PRO A 240 17.45 -22.21 1.07
N GLY A 241 17.94 -20.99 1.28
CA GLY A 241 17.22 -19.94 2.00
C GLY A 241 17.39 -19.94 3.52
N ARG A 242 18.35 -20.69 4.07
CA ARG A 242 18.66 -20.65 5.51
C ARG A 242 19.38 -19.36 5.90
N ILE A 243 18.93 -18.74 6.99
CA ILE A 243 19.59 -17.61 7.63
C ILE A 243 20.13 -18.07 8.99
N GLN A 244 21.42 -17.85 9.25
CA GLN A 244 22.08 -18.21 10.51
C GLN A 244 22.63 -16.95 11.19
N PRO A 245 22.19 -16.63 12.42
CA PRO A 245 22.71 -15.48 13.15
C PRO A 245 24.14 -15.73 13.66
N MET A 246 25.06 -14.81 13.38
CA MET A 246 26.47 -14.85 13.82
C MET A 246 26.87 -13.54 14.50
N GLY A 247 26.17 -13.21 15.60
CA GLY A 247 26.40 -11.96 16.33
C GLY A 247 25.86 -10.74 15.57
N ASN A 248 26.76 -9.86 15.11
CA ASN A 248 26.43 -8.62 14.38
C ASN A 248 26.22 -8.84 12.88
N ARG A 249 26.60 -10.01 12.36
CA ARG A 249 26.39 -10.41 10.98
C ARG A 249 25.54 -11.68 10.93
N ILE A 250 24.97 -11.95 9.77
CA ILE A 250 24.19 -13.17 9.52
C ILE A 250 24.77 -13.86 8.29
N ARG A 251 24.74 -15.18 8.30
CA ARG A 251 25.04 -15.99 7.12
C ARG A 251 23.76 -16.37 6.41
N VAL A 252 23.73 -16.15 5.11
CA VAL A 252 22.58 -16.34 4.24
C VAL A 252 22.98 -17.29 3.12
N THR A 253 22.33 -18.44 3.03
CA THR A 253 22.52 -19.37 1.91
C THR A 253 21.52 -19.03 0.82
N ALA A 254 22.01 -18.51 -0.30
CA ALA A 254 21.20 -18.16 -1.47
C ALA A 254 20.63 -19.41 -2.15
N GLY A 255 19.66 -19.22 -3.05
CA GLY A 255 19.02 -20.31 -3.80
C GLY A 255 19.96 -21.07 -4.73
N ASN A 256 21.07 -20.46 -5.14
CA ASN A 256 22.15 -21.11 -5.89
C ASN A 256 23.11 -21.96 -5.01
N GLY A 257 22.87 -22.02 -3.69
CA GLY A 257 23.72 -22.74 -2.72
C GLY A 257 24.94 -21.97 -2.24
N THR A 258 25.23 -20.79 -2.79
CA THR A 258 26.33 -19.94 -2.30
C THR A 258 25.96 -19.29 -0.97
N THR A 259 26.92 -19.20 -0.05
CA THR A 259 26.71 -18.59 1.26
C THR A 259 27.34 -17.21 1.30
N TYR A 260 26.58 -16.24 1.79
CA TYR A 260 27.00 -14.86 1.97
C TYR A 260 26.95 -14.49 3.44
N GLU A 261 27.92 -13.72 3.90
CA GLU A 261 27.88 -13.05 5.19
C GLU A 261 27.45 -11.61 4.96
N VAL A 262 26.36 -11.19 5.61
CA VAL A 262 25.76 -9.87 5.46
C VAL A 262 25.51 -9.24 6.81
N ASP A 263 25.32 -7.93 6.85
CA ASP A 263 24.98 -7.22 8.09
C ASP A 263 23.62 -7.68 8.62
N ARG A 264 23.53 -7.85 9.95
CA ARG A 264 22.32 -8.35 10.60
C ARG A 264 21.14 -7.37 10.51
N TYR A 265 21.41 -6.07 10.45
CA TYR A 265 20.38 -5.06 10.55
C TYR A 265 20.15 -4.35 9.21
N CYS A 266 18.89 -4.26 8.81
CA CYS A 266 18.48 -3.53 7.61
C CYS A 266 18.80 -2.02 7.78
N PRO A 267 19.47 -1.37 6.80
CA PRO A 267 19.90 0.02 6.90
C PRO A 267 18.75 1.04 6.91
N HIS A 268 17.49 0.61 6.69
CA HIS A 268 16.34 1.50 6.72
C HIS A 268 15.88 1.87 8.14
N LYS A 269 15.59 0.88 8.99
CA LYS A 269 15.08 1.07 10.36
C LYS A 269 15.69 0.08 11.37
N HIS A 270 16.94 -0.33 11.15
CA HIS A 270 17.66 -1.33 11.96
C HIS A 270 16.84 -2.61 12.26
N VAL A 271 16.12 -3.10 11.25
CA VAL A 271 15.30 -4.32 11.40
C VAL A 271 16.21 -5.53 11.36
N ASP A 272 16.05 -6.46 12.31
CA ASP A 272 16.82 -7.70 12.34
C ASP A 272 16.45 -8.63 11.17
N LEU A 273 17.39 -8.77 10.24
CA LEU A 273 17.27 -9.63 9.06
C LEU A 273 17.40 -11.12 9.43
N ALA A 274 17.94 -11.47 10.60
CA ALA A 274 17.96 -12.85 11.06
C ALA A 274 16.53 -13.41 11.27
N THR A 275 15.63 -12.55 11.76
CA THR A 275 14.26 -12.94 12.13
C THR A 275 13.21 -12.49 11.12
N LYS A 276 13.48 -11.40 10.38
CA LYS A 276 12.54 -10.80 9.41
C LYS A 276 13.06 -10.82 7.98
N GLY A 277 14.21 -11.45 7.72
CA GLY A 277 14.74 -11.67 6.39
C GLY A 277 14.11 -12.88 5.72
N VAL A 278 13.87 -12.79 4.41
CA VAL A 278 13.46 -13.91 3.56
C VAL A 278 14.37 -13.94 2.35
N VAL A 279 14.92 -15.10 2.04
CA VAL A 279 15.79 -15.30 0.88
C VAL A 279 14.95 -15.83 -0.27
N VAL A 280 15.01 -15.18 -1.43
CA VAL A 280 14.37 -15.66 -2.66
C VAL A 280 15.41 -15.61 -3.78
N GLY A 281 15.85 -16.78 -4.25
CA GLY A 281 16.96 -16.88 -5.20
C GLY A 281 18.24 -16.26 -4.63
N ASN A 282 18.81 -15.29 -5.33
CA ASN A 282 20.03 -14.56 -4.92
C ASN A 282 19.73 -13.20 -4.27
N THR A 283 18.50 -12.98 -3.82
CA THR A 283 18.08 -11.72 -3.21
C THR A 283 17.56 -11.94 -1.79
N LEU A 284 18.06 -11.14 -0.85
CA LEU A 284 17.54 -11.08 0.52
C LEU A 284 16.50 -9.97 0.63
N PHE A 285 15.32 -10.30 1.12
CA PHE A 285 14.20 -9.39 1.32
C PHE A 285 14.02 -9.10 2.81
N CYS A 286 13.84 -7.82 3.16
CA CYS A 286 13.39 -7.41 4.48
C CYS A 286 11.86 -7.35 4.51
N ASN A 287 11.20 -8.24 5.27
CA ASN A 287 9.73 -8.33 5.29
C ASN A 287 9.02 -7.08 5.84
N LYS A 288 9.69 -6.20 6.59
CA LYS A 288 9.03 -5.02 7.18
C LYS A 288 8.69 -3.95 6.14
N HIS A 289 9.58 -3.69 5.20
CA HIS A 289 9.43 -2.61 4.20
C HIS A 289 9.66 -3.09 2.76
N ASN A 290 9.81 -4.40 2.57
CA ASN A 290 10.05 -5.04 1.28
C ASN A 290 11.29 -4.49 0.54
N TRP A 291 12.37 -4.22 1.29
CA TRP A 291 13.66 -3.85 0.70
C TRP A 291 14.34 -5.11 0.19
N ALA A 292 14.81 -5.05 -1.05
CA ALA A 292 15.47 -6.16 -1.74
C ALA A 292 16.96 -5.85 -1.87
N PHE A 293 17.80 -6.78 -1.41
CA PHE A 293 19.25 -6.67 -1.44
C PHE A 293 19.83 -7.80 -2.29
N ALA A 294 20.48 -7.44 -3.40
CA ALA A 294 21.09 -8.43 -4.30
C ALA A 294 22.39 -8.94 -3.69
N LEU A 295 22.42 -10.21 -3.27
CA LEU A 295 23.57 -10.79 -2.55
C LEU A 295 24.83 -10.82 -3.40
N ASP A 296 24.69 -11.05 -4.71
CA ASP A 296 25.80 -11.10 -5.67
C ASP A 296 26.46 -9.74 -5.91
N ASN A 297 25.77 -8.64 -5.62
CA ASN A 297 26.25 -7.26 -5.80
C ASN A 297 26.48 -6.58 -4.46
N ASN A 298 27.26 -7.22 -3.59
CA ASN A 298 27.58 -6.78 -2.24
C ASN A 298 26.36 -6.47 -1.35
N GLY A 299 25.17 -7.00 -1.67
CA GLY A 299 23.94 -6.68 -0.93
C GLY A 299 23.36 -5.31 -1.29
N TYR A 300 23.60 -4.79 -2.48
CA TYR A 300 23.11 -3.47 -2.91
C TYR A 300 21.60 -3.47 -3.18
N CYS A 301 20.92 -2.42 -2.73
CA CYS A 301 19.50 -2.17 -2.99
C CYS A 301 19.31 -1.11 -4.10
N SER A 302 18.84 -1.52 -5.27
CA SER A 302 18.68 -0.63 -6.44
C SER A 302 17.77 0.58 -6.21
N LYS A 303 16.77 0.46 -5.33
CA LYS A 303 15.79 1.53 -5.07
C LYS A 303 16.35 2.64 -4.19
N HIS A 304 17.12 2.27 -3.16
CA HIS A 304 17.52 3.18 -2.09
C HIS A 304 19.01 3.49 -2.07
N ARG A 305 19.81 2.84 -2.92
CA ARG A 305 21.27 3.00 -3.01
C ARG A 305 22.01 2.73 -1.69
N MET A 306 21.45 1.86 -0.86
CA MET A 306 22.05 1.39 0.39
C MET A 306 22.50 -0.06 0.23
N THR A 307 23.45 -0.50 1.04
CA THR A 307 24.00 -1.86 1.03
C THR A 307 23.95 -2.51 2.41
N ILE A 308 23.93 -3.84 2.45
CA ILE A 308 24.09 -4.68 3.66
C ILE A 308 25.47 -5.36 3.73
N ASN A 309 26.44 -4.87 2.94
CA ASN A 309 27.83 -5.35 2.91
C ASN A 309 27.93 -6.87 2.78
N ALA A 310 27.25 -7.43 1.76
CA ALA A 310 27.30 -8.86 1.52
C ALA A 310 28.69 -9.27 1.02
N CYS A 311 29.27 -10.27 1.67
CA CYS A 311 30.55 -10.88 1.29
C CYS A 311 30.34 -12.38 1.06
N LYS A 312 30.76 -12.89 -0.09
CA LYS A 312 30.73 -14.33 -0.37
C LYS A 312 31.70 -15.03 0.58
N VAL A 313 31.26 -16.10 1.22
CA VAL A 313 32.09 -16.94 2.09
C VAL A 313 32.16 -18.32 1.47
N ASP A 314 33.36 -18.72 1.08
CA ASP A 314 33.63 -20.09 0.61
C ASP A 314 33.84 -20.99 1.82
N TRP A 315 33.28 -22.19 1.75
CA TRP A 315 33.30 -23.21 2.80
C TRP A 315 34.18 -24.38 2.38
#